data_AF-A0A1M7EY34-F1
#
_entry.id   AF-A0A1M7EY34-F1
#
_cell.length_a   1.000
_cell.length_b   1.000
_cell.length_c   1.000
_cell.angle_alpha   90.00
_cell.angle_beta   90.00
_cell.angle_gamma   90.00
#
_symmetry.space_group_name_H-M   'P 1'
#
loop_
_entity.id
_entity.type
_entity.pdbx_description
1 polymer ?
#
loop_
_entity_poly.entity_id
_entity_poly.type
_entity_poly.pdbx_seq_one_letter_code
_entity_poly.pdbx_strand_id
1 'polypeptide(L)'
;MDSFARFIPDGAELDARAIRAAGLAARPFPELAIPAEIAAVGRLVGAEQAELWSCQYQREPLHLAGLSLDEAGRQSFALGYESVLVAFEAARTYIWQPLEHEFFVIFAPQPTLEAIRSAGIFAYDFHDYAREDYFKGKRSDYLVEMGRRYTIAGRDPQGDDA
;
A
#
# COMPACT_ATOMS: atom_id res chain seq x y z
N MET A 1 -18.58 -5.68 -6.89
CA MET A 1 -17.58 -4.58 -6.91
C MET A 1 -17.09 -4.43 -5.49
N ASP A 2 -15.93 -4.98 -5.21
CA ASP A 2 -15.23 -4.76 -3.95
C ASP A 2 -14.53 -3.41 -4.03
N SER A 3 -15.28 -2.34 -3.71
CA SER A 3 -14.78 -0.97 -3.80
C SER A 3 -13.60 -0.75 -2.85
N PHE A 4 -12.58 -0.03 -3.31
CA PHE A 4 -11.50 0.54 -2.49
C PHE A 4 -12.03 1.25 -1.23
N ALA A 5 -13.22 1.85 -1.30
CA ALA A 5 -13.87 2.52 -0.17
C ALA A 5 -13.93 1.68 1.12
N ARG A 6 -14.00 0.35 1.02
CA ARG A 6 -14.01 -0.52 2.21
C ARG A 6 -12.71 -0.44 3.02
N PHE A 7 -11.59 -0.15 2.36
CA PHE A 7 -10.28 -0.08 3.01
C PHE A 7 -9.97 1.31 3.54
N ILE A 8 -10.72 2.34 3.12
CA ILE A 8 -10.59 3.72 3.61
C ILE A 8 -12.01 4.27 3.89
N PRO A 9 -12.71 3.74 4.91
CA PRO A 9 -14.10 4.08 5.16
C PRO A 9 -14.32 5.57 5.47
N ASP A 10 -13.33 6.22 6.10
CA ASP A 10 -13.41 7.62 6.51
C ASP A 10 -12.73 8.59 5.52
N GLY A 11 -12.31 8.08 4.36
CA GLY A 11 -11.68 8.89 3.31
C GLY A 11 -10.31 9.50 3.69
N ALA A 12 -9.62 8.95 4.69
CA ALA A 12 -8.35 9.50 5.18
C ALA A 12 -7.25 8.44 5.38
N GLU A 13 -7.56 7.36 6.08
CA GLU A 13 -6.58 6.35 6.49
C GLU A 13 -7.01 4.93 6.09
N LEU A 14 -6.02 4.06 5.86
CA LEU A 14 -6.29 2.64 5.72
C LEU A 14 -6.88 2.05 7.01
N ASP A 15 -7.94 1.25 6.86
CA ASP A 15 -8.52 0.44 7.91
C ASP A 15 -7.85 -0.94 7.97
N ALA A 16 -6.97 -1.11 8.95
CA ALA A 16 -6.28 -2.36 9.21
C ALA A 16 -7.21 -3.54 9.56
N ARG A 17 -8.45 -3.29 10.03
CA ARG A 17 -9.45 -4.34 10.26
C ARG A 17 -10.07 -4.79 8.95
N ALA A 18 -10.39 -3.86 8.05
CA ALA A 18 -10.91 -4.17 6.72
C ALA A 18 -9.90 -4.99 5.89
N ILE A 19 -8.61 -4.65 5.95
CA ILE A 19 -7.54 -5.42 5.28
C ILE A 19 -7.50 -6.86 5.82
N ARG A 20 -7.53 -7.04 7.15
CA ARG A 20 -7.56 -8.37 7.79
C ARG A 20 -8.82 -9.14 7.42
N ALA A 21 -9.99 -8.51 7.43
CA ALA A 21 -11.25 -9.13 7.09
C ALA A 21 -11.29 -9.60 5.61
N ALA A 22 -10.57 -8.92 4.73
CA ALA A 22 -10.35 -9.34 3.35
C ALA A 22 -9.34 -10.50 3.21
N GLY A 23 -8.73 -10.98 4.30
CA GLY A 23 -7.71 -12.03 4.28
C GLY A 23 -6.39 -11.59 3.64
N LEU A 24 -6.09 -10.29 3.70
CA LEU A 24 -4.87 -9.71 3.15
C LEU A 24 -3.87 -9.43 4.28
N ALA A 25 -2.59 -9.58 3.95
CA ALA A 25 -1.48 -9.07 4.73
C ALA A 25 -1.15 -7.63 4.29
N ALA A 26 -0.46 -6.88 5.13
CA ALA A 26 0.01 -5.54 4.79
C ALA A 26 1.38 -5.26 5.39
N ARG A 27 2.16 -4.42 4.69
CA ARG A 27 3.44 -3.94 5.17
C ARG A 27 3.69 -2.50 4.68
N PRO A 28 4.16 -1.60 5.56
CA PRO A 28 4.63 -0.29 5.16
C PRO A 28 6.04 -0.36 4.56
N PHE A 29 6.32 0.57 3.66
CA PHE A 29 7.59 0.78 2.98
C PHE A 29 7.97 2.26 3.05
N PRO A 30 9.26 2.61 3.06
CA PRO A 30 9.71 3.99 3.17
C PRO A 30 9.29 4.87 2.00
N GLU A 31 9.14 6.16 2.28
CA GLU A 31 8.96 7.22 1.29
C GLU A 31 7.73 6.99 0.40
N LEU A 32 7.80 7.43 -0.86
CA LEU A 32 6.75 7.24 -1.86
C LEU A 32 7.19 6.18 -2.87
N ALA A 33 6.24 5.41 -3.39
CA ALA A 33 6.54 4.43 -4.44
C ALA A 33 6.71 5.16 -5.78
N ILE A 34 7.90 5.09 -6.37
CA ILE A 34 8.16 5.78 -7.64
C ILE A 34 7.49 5.02 -8.81
N PRO A 35 7.24 5.67 -9.97
CA PRO A 35 6.54 5.05 -11.09
C PRO A 35 7.10 3.69 -11.54
N ALA A 36 8.43 3.56 -11.54
CA ALA A 36 9.11 2.33 -11.95
C ALA A 36 8.86 1.17 -10.97
N GLU A 37 8.79 1.46 -9.67
CA GLU A 37 8.52 0.47 -8.63
C GLU A 37 7.07 -0.01 -8.67
N ILE A 38 6.12 0.91 -8.84
CA ILE A 38 4.69 0.58 -9.00
C ILE A 38 4.51 -0.37 -10.20
N ALA A 39 5.11 -0.03 -11.35
CA ALA A 39 5.04 -0.87 -12.53
C ALA A 39 5.76 -2.22 -12.33
N ALA A 40 6.86 -2.26 -11.57
CA ALA A 40 7.57 -3.49 -11.23
C ALA A 40 6.72 -4.42 -10.34
N VAL A 41 6.01 -3.88 -9.35
CA VAL A 41 5.04 -4.65 -8.54
C VAL A 41 3.95 -5.21 -9.43
N GLY A 42 3.36 -4.39 -10.30
CA GLY A 42 2.33 -4.84 -11.24
C GLY A 42 2.78 -6.01 -12.12
N ARG A 43 3.99 -5.91 -12.70
CA ARG A 43 4.59 -7.01 -13.49
C ARG A 43 4.84 -8.25 -12.65
N LEU A 44 5.34 -8.10 -11.43
CA LEU A 44 5.63 -9.22 -10.53
C LEU A 44 4.37 -10.03 -10.21
N VAL A 45 3.23 -9.35 -10.03
CA VAL A 45 1.96 -9.99 -9.71
C VAL A 45 1.16 -10.42 -10.95
N GLY A 46 1.75 -10.31 -12.15
CA GLY A 46 1.12 -10.71 -13.41
C GLY A 46 -0.03 -9.81 -13.84
N ALA A 47 -0.07 -8.55 -13.39
CA ALA A 47 -1.07 -7.60 -13.83
C ALA A 47 -0.69 -6.96 -15.18
N GLU A 48 -1.67 -6.75 -16.05
CA GLU A 48 -1.49 -6.01 -17.30
C GLU A 48 -1.88 -4.53 -17.15
N GLN A 49 -2.81 -4.25 -16.23
CA GLN A 49 -3.36 -2.94 -15.95
C GLN A 49 -3.54 -2.73 -14.44
N ALA A 50 -3.72 -1.48 -14.06
CA ALA A 50 -4.04 -1.10 -12.69
C ALA A 50 -5.21 -0.10 -12.67
N GLU A 51 -6.03 -0.20 -11.64
CA GLU A 51 -7.05 0.81 -11.35
C GLU A 51 -6.46 1.87 -10.43
N LEU A 52 -6.66 3.13 -10.77
CA LEU A 52 -6.19 4.26 -9.98
C LEU A 52 -7.37 4.89 -9.23
N TRP A 53 -7.17 5.10 -7.94
CA TRP A 53 -8.14 5.72 -7.06
C TRP A 53 -7.48 6.87 -6.30
N SER A 54 -8.22 7.94 -6.05
CA SER A 54 -7.75 9.00 -5.15
C SER A 54 -8.73 9.27 -4.03
N CYS A 55 -8.17 9.75 -2.92
CA CYS A 55 -8.89 10.09 -1.72
C CYS A 55 -8.51 11.50 -1.30
N GLN A 56 -9.48 12.41 -1.33
CA GLN A 56 -9.26 13.82 -1.05
C GLN A 56 -10.12 14.25 0.13
N TYR A 57 -9.53 14.98 1.09
CA TYR A 57 -10.25 15.79 2.08
C TYR A 57 -11.42 15.07 2.78
N GLN A 58 -11.23 13.83 3.25
CA GLN A 58 -12.26 13.03 3.95
C GLN A 58 -13.52 12.76 3.10
N ARG A 59 -13.35 12.66 1.78
CA ARG A 59 -14.41 12.27 0.85
C ARG A 59 -14.28 10.80 0.49
N GLU A 60 -15.38 10.24 0.00
CA GLU A 60 -15.39 8.89 -0.55
C GLU A 60 -14.32 8.76 -1.66
N PRO A 61 -13.58 7.65 -1.71
CA PRO A 61 -12.58 7.47 -2.75
C PRO A 61 -13.16 7.51 -4.16
N LEU A 62 -12.49 8.27 -5.03
CA LEU A 62 -12.87 8.46 -6.43
C LEU A 62 -12.06 7.51 -7.32
N HIS A 63 -12.74 6.69 -8.11
CA HIS A 63 -12.10 5.96 -9.21
C HIS A 63 -11.74 6.94 -10.32
N LEU A 64 -10.48 6.91 -10.76
CA LEU A 64 -9.98 7.80 -11.79
C LEU A 64 -9.95 7.13 -13.15
N ALA A 65 -9.29 5.97 -13.26
CA ALA A 65 -9.13 5.25 -14.52
C ALA A 65 -8.56 3.84 -14.33
N GLY A 66 -8.80 2.97 -15.30
CA GLY A 66 -8.01 1.78 -15.57
C GLY A 66 -6.88 2.11 -16.55
N LEU A 67 -5.64 1.85 -16.16
CA LEU A 67 -4.43 2.32 -16.84
C LEU A 67 -3.45 1.18 -17.09
N SER A 68 -2.60 1.31 -18.11
CA SER A 68 -1.40 0.46 -18.21
C SER A 68 -0.49 0.69 -17.01
N LEU A 69 0.35 -0.30 -16.68
CA LEU A 69 1.21 -0.23 -15.49
C LEU A 69 2.10 1.02 -15.43
N ASP A 70 2.72 1.38 -16.56
CA ASP A 70 3.61 2.55 -16.62
C ASP A 70 2.83 3.86 -16.47
N GLU A 71 1.59 3.92 -16.99
CA GLU A 71 0.73 5.09 -16.85
C GLU A 71 0.17 5.22 -15.44
N ALA A 72 -0.23 4.11 -14.82
CA ALA A 72 -0.64 4.09 -13.41
C ALA A 72 0.47 4.62 -12.49
N GLY A 73 1.71 4.19 -12.71
CA GLY A 73 2.86 4.70 -11.97
C GLY A 73 3.06 6.22 -12.16
N ARG A 74 3.02 6.70 -13.42
CA ARG A 74 3.15 8.13 -13.73
C ARG A 74 2.05 8.98 -13.10
N GLN A 75 0.79 8.58 -13.27
CA GLN A 75 -0.34 9.35 -12.74
C GLN A 75 -0.38 9.31 -11.21
N SER A 76 -0.10 8.16 -10.59
CA SER A 76 -0.03 8.07 -9.14
C SER A 76 1.02 9.03 -8.56
N PHE A 77 2.18 9.17 -9.23
CA PHE A 77 3.21 10.12 -8.81
C PHE A 77 2.81 11.58 -9.06
N ALA A 78 2.16 11.86 -10.19
CA ALA A 78 1.65 13.20 -10.51
C ALA A 78 0.59 13.69 -9.50
N LEU A 79 -0.16 12.75 -8.91
CA LEU A 79 -1.14 12.99 -7.84
C LEU A 79 -0.50 13.04 -6.44
N GLY A 80 0.79 13.32 -6.31
CA GLY A 80 1.51 13.45 -5.02
C GLY A 80 1.00 14.57 -4.10
N TYR A 81 -0.11 15.22 -4.40
CA TYR A 81 -0.82 16.15 -3.52
C TYR A 81 -2.13 15.54 -3.00
N GLU A 82 -2.35 14.24 -3.19
CA GLU A 82 -3.50 13.48 -2.73
C GLU A 82 -3.06 12.17 -2.07
N SER A 83 -3.95 11.55 -1.29
CA SER A 83 -3.80 10.14 -0.95
C SER A 83 -4.26 9.29 -2.14
N VAL A 84 -3.41 8.40 -2.64
CA VAL A 84 -3.64 7.65 -3.88
C VAL A 84 -3.57 6.16 -3.61
N LEU A 85 -4.42 5.39 -4.30
CA LEU A 85 -4.31 3.94 -4.32
C LEU A 85 -4.21 3.41 -5.75
N VAL A 86 -3.22 2.55 -5.97
CA VAL A 86 -3.05 1.75 -7.18
C VAL A 86 -3.49 0.32 -6.88
N ALA A 87 -4.47 -0.18 -7.63
CA ALA A 87 -5.02 -1.51 -7.45
C ALA A 87 -4.71 -2.42 -8.64
N PHE A 88 -4.05 -3.54 -8.37
CA PHE A 88 -3.94 -4.68 -9.27
C PHE A 88 -5.02 -5.70 -8.90
N GLU A 89 -6.27 -5.37 -9.19
CA GLU A 89 -7.48 -6.05 -8.70
C GLU A 89 -7.47 -7.56 -8.90
N ALA A 90 -7.12 -8.03 -10.11
CA ALA A 90 -7.06 -9.45 -10.43
C ALA A 90 -6.06 -10.23 -9.54
N ALA A 91 -4.98 -9.57 -9.15
CA ALA A 91 -3.96 -10.12 -8.26
C ALA A 91 -4.20 -9.81 -6.77
N ARG A 92 -5.32 -9.12 -6.45
CA ARG A 92 -5.67 -8.66 -5.10
C ARG A 92 -4.53 -7.94 -4.39
N THR A 93 -3.75 -7.16 -5.15
CA THR A 93 -2.56 -6.45 -4.66
C THR A 93 -2.79 -4.96 -4.81
N TYR A 94 -2.48 -4.21 -3.76
CA TYR A 94 -2.79 -2.79 -3.69
C TYR A 94 -1.60 -2.02 -3.10
N ILE A 95 -1.37 -0.82 -3.62
CA ILE A 95 -0.38 0.13 -3.11
C ILE A 95 -1.12 1.39 -2.71
N TRP A 96 -1.06 1.76 -1.43
CA TRP A 96 -1.64 3.00 -0.91
C TRP A 96 -0.54 3.98 -0.55
N GLN A 97 -0.63 5.19 -1.10
CA GLN A 97 0.30 6.29 -0.87
C GLN A 97 -0.43 7.41 -0.12
N PRO A 98 -0.21 7.59 1.18
CA PRO A 98 -0.76 8.71 1.93
C PRO A 98 -0.16 10.04 1.48
N LEU A 99 -0.95 11.13 1.63
CA LEU A 99 -0.56 12.49 1.27
C LEU A 99 0.79 12.97 1.84
N GLU A 100 1.21 12.48 3.00
CA GLU A 100 2.46 12.93 3.64
C GLU A 100 3.72 12.35 2.98
N HIS A 101 3.57 11.29 2.17
CA HIS A 101 4.66 10.64 1.40
C HIS A 101 5.88 10.20 2.22
N GLU A 102 5.73 10.06 3.54
CA GLU A 102 6.81 9.55 4.39
C GLU A 102 6.94 8.03 4.31
N PHE A 103 5.87 7.37 3.88
CA PHE A 103 5.75 5.93 3.69
C PHE A 103 4.62 5.64 2.71
N PHE A 104 4.61 4.44 2.17
CA PHE A 104 3.44 3.85 1.50
C PHE A 104 3.17 2.45 2.06
N VAL A 105 2.00 1.91 1.80
CA VAL A 105 1.60 0.58 2.29
C VAL A 105 1.27 -0.31 1.11
N ILE A 106 1.87 -1.50 1.07
CA ILE A 106 1.43 -2.57 0.17
C ILE A 106 0.62 -3.57 0.99
N PHE A 107 -0.54 -3.93 0.46
CA PHE A 107 -1.35 -5.00 1.03
C PHE A 107 -1.84 -5.95 -0.07
N ALA A 108 -1.73 -7.24 0.22
CA ALA A 108 -1.87 -8.33 -0.74
C ALA A 108 -2.05 -9.67 0.01
N PRO A 109 -2.37 -10.79 -0.67
CA PRO A 109 -2.22 -12.11 -0.08
C PRO A 109 -0.79 -12.32 0.47
N GLN A 110 -0.66 -12.99 1.62
CA GLN A 110 0.63 -13.18 2.30
C GLN A 110 1.75 -13.71 1.38
N PRO A 111 1.52 -14.74 0.52
CA PRO A 111 2.57 -15.21 -0.39
C PRO A 111 3.01 -14.15 -1.41
N THR A 112 2.06 -13.35 -1.91
CA THR A 112 2.34 -12.25 -2.84
C THR A 112 3.13 -11.13 -2.17
N LEU A 113 2.77 -10.76 -0.94
CA LEU A 113 3.47 -9.74 -0.19
C LEU A 113 4.93 -10.15 0.12
N GLU A 114 5.16 -11.42 0.45
CA GLU A 114 6.52 -11.94 0.64
C GLU A 114 7.32 -12.03 -0.67
N ALA A 115 6.67 -12.33 -1.79
CA ALA A 115 7.30 -12.28 -3.11
C ALA A 115 7.75 -10.85 -3.46
N ILE A 116 6.89 -9.84 -3.22
CA ILE A 116 7.24 -8.42 -3.43
C ILE A 116 8.44 -8.02 -2.56
N ARG A 117 8.43 -8.37 -1.27
CA ARG A 117 9.55 -8.08 -0.36
C ARG A 117 10.85 -8.73 -0.84
N SER A 118 10.78 -9.98 -1.30
CA SER A 118 11.96 -10.75 -1.71
C SER A 118 12.48 -10.36 -3.10
N ALA A 119 11.69 -9.65 -3.91
CA ALA A 119 12.07 -9.21 -5.25
C ALA A 119 13.10 -8.06 -5.24
N GLY A 120 13.33 -7.41 -4.10
CA GLY A 120 14.27 -6.30 -3.99
C GLY A 120 13.85 -5.07 -4.81
N ILE A 121 12.54 -4.90 -5.04
CA ILE A 121 11.98 -3.73 -5.74
C ILE A 121 12.25 -2.46 -4.93
N PHE A 122 12.12 -2.56 -3.60
CA PHE A 122 12.31 -1.46 -2.66
C PHE A 122 13.61 -1.68 -1.90
N ALA A 123 14.48 -0.67 -1.93
CA ALA A 123 15.84 -0.78 -1.42
C ALA A 123 15.94 -0.71 0.11
N TYR A 124 14.97 -0.08 0.77
CA TYR A 124 15.04 0.25 2.19
C TYR A 124 14.03 -0.54 3.02
N ASP A 125 14.49 -1.00 4.18
CA ASP A 125 13.63 -1.60 5.19
C ASP A 125 12.93 -0.50 6.01
N PHE A 126 11.63 -0.63 6.19
CA PHE A 126 10.84 0.38 6.91
C PHE A 126 11.18 0.49 8.39
N HIS A 127 11.53 -0.63 9.04
CA HIS A 127 11.88 -0.63 10.45
C HIS A 127 13.17 0.16 10.70
N ASP A 128 14.15 0.01 9.81
CA ASP A 128 15.42 0.73 9.89
C ASP A 128 15.25 2.21 9.53
N TYR A 129 14.53 2.50 8.44
CA TYR A 129 14.18 3.86 8.02
C TYR A 129 13.47 4.65 9.13
N ALA A 130 12.47 4.05 9.79
CA ALA A 130 11.72 4.69 10.87
C ALA A 130 12.57 5.06 12.10
N ARG A 131 13.81 4.54 12.20
CA ARG A 131 14.73 4.73 13.32
C ARG A 131 16.03 5.44 12.93
N GLU A 132 16.13 5.93 11.70
CA GLU A 132 17.30 6.69 11.28
C GLU A 132 17.51 7.91 12.18
N ASP A 133 18.77 8.16 12.51
CA ASP A 133 19.19 9.24 13.40
C ASP A 133 18.69 10.62 12.92
N TYR A 134 18.54 10.78 11.61
CA TYR A 134 18.02 11.98 10.96
C TYR A 134 16.57 12.31 11.36
N PHE A 135 15.74 11.32 11.67
CA PHE A 135 14.32 11.50 12.05
C PHE A 135 14.06 11.52 13.56
N LYS A 136 15.12 11.53 14.39
CA LYS A 136 15.01 11.47 15.86
C LYS A 136 13.97 12.46 16.41
N GLY A 137 13.10 11.95 17.29
CA GLY A 137 12.00 12.69 17.90
C GLY A 137 10.65 12.32 17.29
N LYS A 138 9.72 13.29 17.22
CA LYS A 138 8.31 13.04 16.88
C LYS A 138 8.10 12.31 15.54
N ARG A 139 8.97 12.54 14.57
CA ARG A 139 8.89 11.90 13.24
C ARG A 139 9.20 10.41 13.32
N SER A 140 10.27 10.03 13.99
CA SER A 140 10.57 8.61 14.26
C SER A 140 9.45 7.94 15.07
N ASP A 141 8.92 8.61 16.10
CA ASP A 141 7.80 8.07 16.90
C ASP A 141 6.55 7.80 16.04
N TYR A 142 6.23 8.74 15.13
CA TYR A 142 5.12 8.60 14.18
C TYR A 142 5.34 7.43 13.21
N LEU A 143 6.51 7.35 12.57
CA LEU A 143 6.83 6.28 11.62
C LEU A 143 6.82 4.89 12.29
N VAL A 144 7.33 4.79 13.52
CA VAL A 144 7.29 3.54 14.29
C VAL A 144 5.85 3.12 14.57
N GLU A 145 4.97 4.06 14.90
CA GLU A 145 3.56 3.78 15.13
C GLU A 145 2.84 3.36 13.84
N MET A 146 3.08 4.02 12.72
CA MET A 146 2.55 3.61 11.41
C MET A 146 3.07 2.23 10.99
N GLY A 147 4.34 1.93 11.32
CA GLY A 147 4.94 0.61 11.23
C GLY A 147 4.12 -0.47 11.92
N ARG A 148 3.74 -0.24 13.18
CA ARG A 148 2.92 -1.17 13.96
C ARG A 148 1.50 -1.28 13.42
N ARG A 149 0.90 -0.15 13.04
CA ARG A 149 -0.49 -0.08 12.57
C ARG A 149 -0.71 -0.83 11.26
N TYR A 150 0.21 -0.67 10.31
CA TYR A 150 0.10 -1.20 8.95
C TYR A 150 0.91 -2.47 8.69
N THR A 151 1.62 -2.99 9.70
CA THR A 151 2.13 -4.36 9.64
C THR A 151 1.01 -5.32 10.04
N ILE A 152 0.44 -6.00 9.05
CA ILE A 152 -0.64 -6.95 9.22
C ILE A 152 -0.15 -8.31 8.72
N ALA A 153 -0.08 -9.29 9.62
CA ALA A 153 0.16 -10.67 9.24
C ALA A 153 -1.08 -11.24 8.53
N GLY A 154 -0.87 -11.99 7.44
CA GLY A 154 -1.91 -12.84 6.88
C GLY A 154 -2.30 -13.93 7.88
N ARG A 155 -3.54 -14.41 7.83
CA ARG A 155 -3.92 -15.64 8.56
C ARG A 155 -3.14 -16.80 7.96
N ASP A 156 -2.49 -17.59 8.82
CA ASP A 156 -2.04 -18.92 8.44
C ASP A 156 -3.28 -19.74 8.05
N PRO A 157 -3.27 -20.47 6.91
CA PRO A 157 -4.34 -21.39 6.55
C PRO A 157 -4.43 -22.62 7.47
N GLN A 158 -3.63 -22.70 8.54
CA GLN A 158 -3.64 -23.77 9.54
C GLN A 158 -3.87 -23.16 10.92
N GLY A 159 -5.12 -23.00 11.33
CA GLY A 159 -5.43 -22.51 12.66
C GLY A 159 -6.88 -22.09 12.83
N ASP A 160 -7.80 -23.02 12.56
CA ASP A 160 -9.14 -23.04 13.16
C ASP A 160 -9.66 -24.48 12.99
N ASP A 161 -9.16 -25.38 13.84
CA ASP A 161 -9.82 -26.63 14.21
C ASP A 161 -9.51 -26.86 15.70
N ALA A 162 -10.41 -26.37 16.55
CA ALA A 162 -10.60 -26.80 17.93
C ALA A 162 -12.00 -26.39 18.42
#